data_AF-A0A0Q9SPC9-F1
#
_entry.id   AF-A0A0Q9SPC9-F1
#
_cell.length_a   1.000
_cell.length_b   1.000
_cell.length_c   1.000
_cell.angle_alpha   90.00
_cell.angle_beta   90.00
_cell.angle_gamma   90.00
#
_symmetry.space_group_name_H-M   'P 1'
#
loop_
_entity.id
_entity.type
_entity.pdbx_description
1 polymer ?
#
loop_
_entity_poly.entity_id
_entity_poly.type
_entity_poly.pdbx_seq_one_letter_code
_entity_poly.pdbx_strand_id
1 'polypeptide(L)'
;MWNSVSLPPPPQPAFARKARVIVALLAMAMLLANCSGEPVPVPNVVGIRLDDAHNALAAKGFEDFEDLDMFDDRAILIDSNWVVLQQDPNPNQETDRGGTVSLRVGKIGEARTRRALPSGSPVLAEILAKEKAAADERARRAVADAKRAADQKSADAAKQAARAKARTAAAAKYVNSIDPALRLGLTNHRELARLRGQVQNRQVTGEMLTDNVAAATTALKLLSTILESSKPSEEANLGQEHQRLESAVDAFGQAAMTLLSADGPDADAALKRFDVVYAAARGDWNAALRSTYAVAKVAAPPVLR
;
A
#
# COMPACT_ATOMS: atom_id res chain seq x y z
N MET A 1 -32.59 10.34 6.53
CA MET A 1 -33.83 9.59 6.25
C MET A 1 -33.56 8.13 6.54
N TRP A 2 -34.18 7.62 7.59
CA TRP A 2 -33.98 6.28 8.14
C TRP A 2 -35.14 5.41 7.66
N ASN A 3 -34.86 4.21 7.11
CA ASN A 3 -35.88 3.18 6.92
C ASN A 3 -35.33 1.85 7.46
N SER A 4 -35.63 1.61 8.73
CA SER A 4 -35.43 0.33 9.40
C SER A 4 -36.63 -0.57 9.10
N VAL A 5 -36.43 -1.60 8.29
CA VAL A 5 -37.44 -2.64 8.04
C VAL A 5 -37.36 -3.66 9.17
N SER A 6 -38.36 -3.70 10.04
CA SER A 6 -38.53 -4.72 11.08
C SER A 6 -39.08 -6.01 10.46
N LEU A 7 -38.35 -7.11 10.58
CA LEU A 7 -38.84 -8.45 10.24
C LEU A 7 -39.69 -9.01 11.40
N PRO A 8 -40.80 -9.72 11.11
CA PRO A 8 -41.61 -10.37 12.13
C PRO A 8 -40.92 -11.62 12.72
N PRO A 9 -41.20 -11.97 13.99
CA PRO A 9 -40.63 -13.16 14.63
C PRO A 9 -41.21 -14.47 14.06
N PRO A 10 -40.44 -15.58 14.08
CA PRO A 10 -40.92 -16.89 13.66
C PRO A 10 -41.95 -17.47 14.64
N PRO A 11 -42.92 -18.28 14.16
CA PRO A 11 -43.91 -18.96 15.00
C PRO A 11 -43.27 -20.08 15.83
N GLN A 12 -43.63 -20.16 17.11
CA GLN A 12 -43.25 -21.25 18.01
C GLN A 12 -44.16 -22.47 17.80
N PRO A 13 -43.64 -23.72 17.82
CA PRO A 13 -44.48 -24.91 17.80
C PRO A 13 -45.15 -25.16 19.17
N ALA A 14 -46.45 -25.42 19.09
CA ALA A 14 -47.35 -25.69 20.20
C ALA A 14 -47.07 -27.04 20.88
N PHE A 15 -47.17 -27.04 22.20
CA PHE A 15 -47.27 -28.23 23.05
C PHE A 15 -48.49 -29.09 22.65
N ALA A 16 -48.26 -30.39 22.39
CA ALA A 16 -49.31 -31.39 22.30
C ALA A 16 -49.08 -32.51 23.33
N ARG A 17 -49.88 -32.47 24.40
CA ARG A 17 -50.08 -33.55 25.37
C ARG A 17 -51.03 -34.61 24.79
N LYS A 18 -50.66 -35.89 24.86
CA LYS A 18 -51.57 -37.07 24.94
C LYS A 18 -50.85 -38.10 25.81
N ALA A 19 -51.22 -38.34 27.07
CA ALA A 19 -52.37 -39.09 27.59
C ALA A 19 -52.27 -40.63 27.42
N ARG A 20 -51.84 -41.25 28.54
CA ARG A 20 -52.32 -42.46 29.24
C ARG A 20 -52.22 -43.89 28.64
N VAL A 21 -51.44 -44.70 29.37
CA VAL A 21 -51.74 -46.00 30.04
C VAL A 21 -52.23 -47.19 29.21
N ILE A 22 -51.44 -48.29 29.19
CA ILE A 22 -51.90 -49.69 29.40
C ILE A 22 -50.84 -50.48 30.20
N VAL A 23 -51.34 -51.21 31.19
CA VAL A 23 -50.70 -52.13 32.15
C VAL A 23 -50.62 -53.53 31.53
N ALA A 24 -49.52 -54.28 31.74
CA ALA A 24 -49.56 -55.71 32.15
C ALA A 24 -48.17 -56.35 32.28
N LEU A 25 -47.93 -56.83 33.50
CA LEU A 25 -46.97 -57.80 34.03
C LEU A 25 -46.50 -58.92 33.09
N LEU A 26 -45.19 -59.22 33.15
CA LEU A 26 -44.70 -60.59 33.22
C LEU A 26 -43.33 -60.63 33.91
N ALA A 27 -43.32 -61.24 35.09
CA ALA A 27 -42.13 -61.62 35.83
C ALA A 27 -41.40 -62.73 35.09
N MET A 28 -40.11 -62.56 34.83
CA MET A 28 -39.23 -63.61 34.33
C MET A 28 -37.81 -63.38 34.85
N ALA A 29 -37.37 -64.34 35.68
CA ALA A 29 -35.98 -64.71 35.95
C ALA A 29 -35.04 -63.69 36.63
N MET A 30 -35.00 -63.78 37.97
CA MET A 30 -33.75 -63.84 38.71
C MET A 30 -32.84 -64.92 38.11
N LEU A 31 -31.69 -64.51 37.59
CA LEU A 31 -30.40 -65.22 37.57
C LEU A 31 -29.55 -64.51 36.52
N LEU A 32 -28.52 -63.78 36.95
CA LEU A 32 -27.16 -63.81 36.39
C LEU A 32 -26.27 -62.84 37.20
N ALA A 33 -25.07 -63.32 37.52
CA ALA A 33 -23.87 -62.59 37.92
C ALA A 33 -23.79 -62.01 39.35
N ASN A 34 -23.45 -62.90 40.27
CA ASN A 34 -22.52 -62.62 41.36
C ASN A 34 -21.15 -62.21 40.79
N CYS A 35 -20.95 -60.92 40.52
CA CYS A 35 -19.64 -60.30 40.27
C CYS A 35 -19.40 -59.27 41.38
N SER A 36 -19.04 -59.73 42.58
CA SER A 36 -18.55 -58.85 43.63
C SER A 36 -17.09 -58.50 43.31
N GLY A 37 -16.88 -57.54 42.40
CA GLY A 37 -15.57 -56.91 42.24
C GLY A 37 -15.19 -56.22 43.54
N GLU A 38 -13.90 -56.25 43.90
CA GLU A 38 -13.42 -55.43 45.02
C GLU A 38 -13.60 -53.95 44.64
N PRO A 39 -14.33 -53.13 45.43
CA PRO A 39 -14.50 -51.72 45.12
C PRO A 39 -13.16 -51.00 45.17
N VAL A 40 -12.83 -50.26 44.11
CA VAL A 40 -11.61 -49.45 44.00
C VAL A 40 -12.02 -48.00 43.73
N PRO A 41 -11.42 -47.01 44.43
CA PRO A 41 -11.69 -45.59 44.16
C PRO A 41 -11.15 -45.19 42.79
N VAL A 42 -11.99 -44.55 41.97
CA VAL A 42 -11.61 -44.06 40.64
C VAL A 42 -10.68 -42.84 40.77
N PRO A 43 -9.47 -42.83 40.17
CA PRO A 43 -8.58 -41.68 40.22
C PRO A 43 -9.16 -40.46 39.47
N ASN A 44 -8.73 -39.25 39.85
CA ASN A 44 -9.06 -38.04 39.11
C ASN A 44 -8.19 -37.94 37.85
N VAL A 45 -8.81 -38.03 36.68
CA VAL A 45 -8.17 -37.87 35.37
C VAL A 45 -8.67 -36.63 34.61
N VAL A 46 -9.51 -35.79 35.22
CA VAL A 46 -9.98 -34.55 34.59
C VAL A 46 -8.82 -33.56 34.40
N GLY A 47 -8.67 -33.06 33.18
CA GLY A 47 -7.66 -32.07 32.81
C GLY A 47 -6.30 -32.64 32.38
N ILE A 48 -6.13 -33.96 32.31
CA ILE A 48 -4.96 -34.61 31.71
C ILE A 48 -5.30 -35.19 30.32
N ARG A 49 -4.27 -35.51 29.53
CA ARG A 49 -4.46 -36.07 28.18
C ARG A 49 -5.13 -37.44 28.26
N LEU A 50 -5.86 -37.83 27.21
CA LEU A 50 -6.64 -39.07 27.23
C LEU A 50 -5.76 -40.32 27.35
N ASP A 51 -4.62 -40.35 26.68
CA ASP A 51 -3.62 -41.42 26.81
C ASP A 51 -3.07 -41.53 28.24
N ASP A 52 -2.75 -40.39 28.87
CA ASP A 52 -2.34 -40.36 30.28
C ASP A 52 -3.47 -40.80 31.23
N ALA A 53 -4.72 -40.48 30.90
CA ALA A 53 -5.90 -40.87 31.67
C ALA A 53 -6.15 -42.38 31.62
N HIS A 54 -6.11 -43.00 30.44
CA HIS A 54 -6.21 -44.45 30.30
C HIS A 54 -5.10 -45.17 31.08
N ASN A 55 -3.86 -44.68 31.00
CA ASN A 55 -2.74 -45.24 31.76
C ASN A 55 -2.96 -45.15 33.29
N ALA A 56 -3.45 -44.01 33.78
CA ALA A 56 -3.72 -43.80 35.20
C ALA A 56 -4.87 -44.68 35.72
N LEU A 57 -5.90 -44.89 34.90
CA LEU A 57 -7.04 -45.76 35.22
C LEU A 57 -6.65 -47.25 35.15
N ALA A 58 -5.92 -47.67 34.11
CA ALA A 58 -5.41 -49.03 33.98
C ALA A 58 -4.49 -49.42 35.14
N ALA A 59 -3.66 -48.50 35.63
CA ALA A 59 -2.82 -48.71 36.82
C ALA A 59 -3.63 -48.96 38.11
N LYS A 60 -4.95 -48.67 38.12
CA LYS A 60 -5.88 -48.97 39.20
C LYS A 60 -6.78 -50.19 38.93
N GLY A 61 -6.61 -50.84 37.79
CA GLY A 61 -7.36 -52.05 37.41
C GLY A 61 -8.68 -51.76 36.68
N PHE A 62 -8.82 -50.61 36.03
CA PHE A 62 -9.90 -50.32 35.08
C PHE A 62 -9.42 -50.64 33.66
N GLU A 63 -10.13 -51.53 32.95
CA GLU A 63 -9.70 -52.03 31.64
C GLU A 63 -10.64 -51.60 30.49
N ASP A 64 -11.88 -51.23 30.80
CA ASP A 64 -12.89 -50.81 29.83
C ASP A 64 -13.13 -49.29 29.88
N PHE A 65 -12.96 -48.62 28.75
CA PHE A 65 -13.14 -47.17 28.60
C PHE A 65 -14.20 -46.85 27.55
N GLU A 66 -15.08 -45.90 27.86
CA GLU A 66 -15.99 -45.29 26.89
C GLU A 66 -15.59 -43.84 26.65
N ASP A 67 -14.89 -43.58 25.56
CA ASP A 67 -14.43 -42.23 25.23
C ASP A 67 -15.42 -41.53 24.29
N LEU A 68 -15.96 -40.41 24.75
CA LEU A 68 -16.96 -39.62 24.04
C LEU A 68 -16.44 -38.19 23.83
N ASP A 69 -16.51 -37.67 22.61
CA ASP A 69 -16.29 -36.24 22.41
C ASP A 69 -17.42 -35.44 23.10
N MET A 70 -17.03 -34.48 23.94
CA MET A 70 -17.97 -33.69 24.73
C MET A 70 -18.81 -32.74 23.88
N PHE A 71 -18.30 -32.33 22.71
CA PHE A 71 -18.89 -31.24 21.94
C PHE A 71 -19.55 -31.67 20.64
N ASP A 72 -19.01 -32.70 20.00
CA ASP A 72 -19.50 -33.27 18.75
C ASP A 72 -19.46 -34.80 18.85
N ASP A 73 -19.91 -35.53 17.82
CA ASP A 73 -19.82 -37.00 17.76
C ASP A 73 -18.63 -37.46 16.89
N ARG A 74 -17.41 -37.02 17.23
CA ARG A 74 -16.21 -37.33 16.45
C ARG A 74 -15.52 -38.60 16.92
N ALA A 75 -14.96 -39.34 15.97
CA ALA A 75 -14.08 -40.46 16.27
C ALA A 75 -12.76 -39.97 16.87
N ILE A 76 -12.38 -40.60 17.99
CA ILE A 76 -11.11 -40.39 18.69
C ILE A 76 -10.09 -41.35 18.07
N LEU A 77 -9.22 -40.82 17.21
CA LEU A 77 -8.23 -41.63 16.47
C LEU A 77 -6.84 -41.65 17.12
N ILE A 78 -6.52 -40.60 17.88
CA ILE A 78 -5.19 -40.41 18.49
C ILE A 78 -5.45 -39.77 19.86
N ASP A 79 -5.39 -40.55 20.92
CA ASP A 79 -5.77 -40.15 22.28
C ASP A 79 -4.97 -38.95 22.78
N SER A 80 -3.69 -38.87 22.40
CA SER A 80 -2.83 -37.74 22.75
C SER A 80 -3.28 -36.39 22.16
N ASN A 81 -4.23 -36.36 21.21
CA ASN A 81 -4.88 -35.14 20.72
C ASN A 81 -6.10 -34.71 21.54
N TRP A 82 -6.45 -35.44 22.59
CA TRP A 82 -7.64 -35.23 23.41
C TRP A 82 -7.27 -35.05 24.87
N VAL A 83 -8.13 -34.34 25.59
CA VAL A 83 -7.98 -34.07 27.02
C VAL A 83 -9.32 -34.35 27.71
N VAL A 84 -9.26 -34.99 28.88
CA VAL A 84 -10.47 -35.33 29.64
C VAL A 84 -11.07 -34.05 30.25
N LEU A 85 -12.34 -33.82 29.98
CA LEU A 85 -13.11 -32.68 30.49
C LEU A 85 -14.08 -33.12 31.60
N GLN A 86 -14.56 -34.37 31.53
CA GLN A 86 -15.41 -34.98 32.54
C GLN A 86 -15.18 -36.49 32.55
N GLN A 87 -15.34 -37.10 33.73
CA GLN A 87 -15.30 -38.55 33.91
C GLN A 87 -16.54 -39.01 34.68
N ASP A 88 -16.94 -40.27 34.48
CA ASP A 88 -17.94 -40.98 35.26
C ASP A 88 -17.50 -42.45 35.45
N PRO A 89 -17.39 -43.00 36.68
CA PRO A 89 -17.71 -42.38 37.97
C PRO A 89 -16.86 -41.15 38.34
N ASN A 90 -17.38 -40.32 39.25
CA ASN A 90 -16.67 -39.13 39.74
C ASN A 90 -15.36 -39.52 40.47
N PRO A 91 -14.37 -38.62 40.53
CA PRO A 91 -13.14 -38.87 41.27
C PRO A 91 -13.38 -39.32 42.71
N ASN A 92 -12.65 -40.34 43.15
CA ASN A 92 -12.74 -41.03 44.45
C ASN A 92 -14.05 -41.76 44.72
N GLN A 93 -14.97 -41.83 43.76
CA GLN A 93 -16.13 -42.72 43.86
C GLN A 93 -15.65 -44.17 43.74
N GLU A 94 -16.18 -45.04 44.60
CA GLU A 94 -15.90 -46.47 44.53
C GLU A 94 -16.71 -47.12 43.41
N THR A 95 -16.04 -47.97 42.64
CA THR A 95 -16.67 -48.81 41.63
C THR A 95 -15.94 -50.14 41.55
N ASP A 96 -16.58 -51.16 40.98
CA ASP A 96 -15.98 -52.49 40.85
C ASP A 96 -14.70 -52.43 40.01
N ARG A 97 -13.65 -53.13 40.46
CA ARG A 97 -12.46 -53.37 39.63
C ARG A 97 -12.86 -54.00 38.30
N GLY A 98 -12.30 -53.51 37.19
CA GLY A 98 -12.69 -53.90 35.84
C GLY A 98 -13.99 -53.25 35.34
N GLY A 99 -14.62 -52.37 36.12
CA GLY A 99 -15.78 -51.60 35.68
C GLY A 99 -15.44 -50.61 34.57
N THR A 100 -16.44 -50.25 33.77
CA THR A 100 -16.31 -49.27 32.68
C THR A 100 -16.25 -47.85 33.22
N VAL A 101 -15.30 -47.05 32.72
CA VAL A 101 -15.20 -45.61 33.01
C VAL A 101 -15.52 -44.82 31.74
N SER A 102 -16.51 -43.93 31.80
CA SER A 102 -16.90 -43.07 30.69
C SER A 102 -16.15 -41.73 30.77
N LEU A 103 -15.45 -41.36 29.70
CA LEU A 103 -14.64 -40.15 29.61
C LEU A 103 -15.20 -39.23 28.54
N ARG A 104 -15.64 -38.03 28.95
CA ARG A 104 -15.96 -36.97 27.99
C ARG A 104 -14.71 -36.14 27.72
N VAL A 105 -14.28 -36.10 26.47
CA VAL A 105 -13.03 -35.48 26.07
C VAL A 105 -13.25 -34.31 25.14
N GLY A 106 -12.31 -33.37 25.13
CA GLY A 106 -12.27 -32.28 24.16
C GLY A 106 -10.98 -32.33 23.35
N LYS A 107 -11.06 -31.97 22.07
CA LYS A 107 -9.89 -31.92 21.19
C LYS A 107 -8.96 -30.76 21.59
N ILE A 108 -7.68 -31.05 21.79
CA ILE A 108 -6.66 -30.06 22.13
C ILE A 108 -6.50 -29.08 20.96
N GLY A 109 -6.37 -27.79 21.28
CA GLY A 109 -6.29 -26.71 20.29
C GLY A 109 -7.63 -26.05 19.95
N GLU A 110 -8.75 -26.59 20.42
CA GLU A 110 -10.05 -25.94 20.28
C GLU A 110 -10.34 -24.93 21.41
N ALA A 111 -10.89 -23.77 21.04
CA ALA A 111 -11.24 -22.73 22.00
C ALA A 111 -12.27 -23.19 23.04
N ARG A 112 -13.21 -24.07 22.66
CA ARG A 112 -14.23 -24.64 23.56
C ARG A 112 -13.62 -25.63 24.57
N THR A 113 -12.73 -26.51 24.12
CA THR A 113 -11.94 -27.39 25.00
C THR A 113 -11.12 -26.57 25.99
N ARG A 114 -10.38 -25.57 25.50
CA ARG A 114 -9.56 -24.70 26.35
C ARG A 114 -10.38 -24.00 27.45
N ARG A 115 -11.61 -23.56 27.14
CA ARG A 115 -12.52 -22.93 28.12
C ARG A 115 -13.10 -23.92 29.13
N ALA A 116 -13.24 -25.18 28.76
CA ALA A 116 -13.78 -26.23 29.62
C ALA A 116 -12.73 -26.85 30.55
N LEU A 117 -11.44 -26.64 30.29
CA LEU A 117 -10.37 -27.18 31.15
C LEU A 117 -10.33 -26.49 32.51
N PRO A 118 -10.12 -27.26 33.60
CA PRO A 118 -9.89 -26.69 34.92
C PRO A 118 -8.58 -25.91 34.95
N SER A 119 -8.50 -24.86 35.79
CA SER A 119 -7.32 -24.00 35.91
C SER A 119 -6.05 -24.73 36.35
N GLY A 120 -6.19 -25.85 37.06
CA GLY A 120 -5.08 -26.73 37.48
C GLY A 120 -4.66 -27.77 36.44
N SER A 121 -5.27 -27.79 35.25
CA SER A 121 -4.92 -28.74 34.19
C SER A 121 -3.48 -28.51 33.69
N PRO A 122 -2.61 -29.56 33.66
CA PRO A 122 -1.29 -29.46 33.05
C PRO A 122 -1.38 -29.20 31.53
N VAL A 123 -2.40 -29.74 30.85
CA VAL A 123 -2.64 -29.50 29.42
C VAL A 123 -2.98 -28.03 29.15
N LEU A 124 -3.79 -27.39 30.01
CA LEU A 124 -4.08 -25.96 29.90
C LEU A 124 -2.81 -25.11 30.04
N ALA A 125 -1.95 -25.43 31.01
CA ALA A 125 -0.67 -24.74 31.21
C ALA A 125 0.23 -24.85 29.97
N GLU A 126 0.32 -26.03 29.35
CA GLU A 126 1.06 -26.26 28.11
C GLU A 126 0.50 -25.42 26.95
N ILE A 127 -0.82 -25.39 26.77
CA ILE A 127 -1.50 -24.59 25.73
C ILE A 127 -1.15 -23.11 25.90
N LEU A 128 -1.30 -22.58 27.11
CA LEU A 128 -1.02 -21.16 27.40
C LEU A 128 0.46 -20.80 27.17
N ALA A 129 1.39 -21.69 27.55
CA ALA A 129 2.81 -21.49 27.31
C ALA A 129 3.15 -21.45 25.80
N LYS A 130 2.57 -22.37 25.02
CA LYS A 130 2.72 -22.39 23.55
C LYS A 130 2.14 -21.15 22.89
N GLU A 131 0.95 -20.72 23.30
CA GLU A 131 0.31 -19.50 22.79
C GLU A 131 1.14 -18.25 23.08
N LYS A 132 1.68 -18.14 24.31
CA LYS A 132 2.58 -17.05 24.69
C LYS A 132 3.85 -17.05 23.86
N ALA A 133 4.52 -18.19 23.71
CA ALA A 133 5.72 -18.29 22.88
C ALA A 133 5.45 -17.90 21.42
N ALA A 134 4.32 -18.33 20.85
CA ALA A 134 3.90 -17.93 19.51
C ALA A 134 3.54 -16.44 19.41
N ALA A 135 3.01 -15.84 20.47
CA ALA A 135 2.76 -14.39 20.52
C ALA A 135 4.07 -13.59 20.60
N ASP A 136 5.02 -14.02 21.44
CA ASP A 136 6.34 -13.39 21.58
C ASP A 136 7.13 -13.46 20.28
N GLU A 137 7.12 -14.62 19.60
CA GLU A 137 7.77 -14.78 18.29
C GLU A 137 7.13 -13.88 17.22
N ARG A 138 5.78 -13.80 17.17
CA ARG A 138 5.08 -12.87 16.28
C ARG A 138 5.45 -11.43 16.56
N ALA A 139 5.55 -11.04 17.84
CA ALA A 139 5.97 -9.70 18.23
C ALA A 139 7.41 -9.38 17.79
N ARG A 140 8.35 -10.32 17.97
CA ARG A 140 9.74 -10.18 17.51
C ARG A 140 9.83 -10.00 15.99
N ARG A 141 9.09 -10.81 15.23
CA ARG A 141 9.02 -10.68 13.76
C ARG A 141 8.43 -9.34 13.35
N ALA A 142 7.34 -8.91 13.97
CA ALA A 142 6.73 -7.61 13.68
C ALA A 142 7.70 -6.44 13.91
N VAL A 143 8.48 -6.47 15.00
CA VAL A 143 9.51 -5.46 15.27
C VAL A 143 10.62 -5.50 14.21
N ALA A 144 11.11 -6.69 13.84
CA ALA A 144 12.14 -6.86 12.82
C ALA A 144 11.68 -6.34 11.45
N ASP A 145 10.44 -6.66 11.05
CA ASP A 145 9.86 -6.22 9.78
C ASP A 145 9.59 -4.71 9.76
N ALA A 146 9.11 -4.14 10.87
CA ALA A 146 8.98 -2.70 11.01
C ALA A 146 10.33 -1.98 10.87
N LYS A 147 11.40 -2.54 11.45
CA LYS A 147 12.76 -2.01 11.28
C LYS A 147 13.21 -2.07 9.82
N ARG A 148 13.04 -3.20 9.14
CA ARG A 148 13.40 -3.33 7.71
C ARG A 148 12.65 -2.34 6.84
N ALA A 149 11.36 -2.14 7.10
CA ALA A 149 10.53 -1.17 6.38
C ALA A 149 11.02 0.28 6.61
N ALA A 150 11.40 0.62 7.85
CA ALA A 150 11.97 1.93 8.17
C ALA A 150 13.33 2.15 7.48
N ASP A 151 14.21 1.15 7.52
CA ASP A 151 15.52 1.18 6.86
C ASP A 151 15.34 1.40 5.34
N GLN A 152 14.44 0.63 4.69
CA GLN A 152 14.14 0.75 3.27
C GLN A 152 13.60 2.14 2.90
N LYS A 153 12.64 2.66 3.68
CA LYS A 153 12.09 4.00 3.48
C LYS A 153 13.17 5.08 3.56
N SER A 154 14.10 4.96 4.50
CA SER A 154 15.22 5.90 4.64
C SER A 154 16.18 5.85 3.45
N ALA A 155 16.48 4.64 2.96
CA ALA A 155 17.34 4.45 1.79
C ALA A 155 16.71 5.02 0.51
N ASP A 156 15.41 4.82 0.31
CA ASP A 156 14.69 5.36 -0.84
C ASP A 156 14.60 6.89 -0.80
N ALA A 157 14.37 7.48 0.39
CA ALA A 157 14.41 8.93 0.57
C ALA A 157 15.80 9.52 0.26
N ALA A 158 16.88 8.85 0.70
CA ALA A 158 18.25 9.27 0.40
C ALA A 158 18.55 9.22 -1.11
N LYS A 159 18.12 8.16 -1.80
CA LYS A 159 18.26 8.03 -3.26
C LYS A 159 17.48 9.13 -4.00
N GLN A 160 16.26 9.44 -3.58
CA GLN A 160 15.47 10.53 -4.16
C GLN A 160 16.13 11.89 -3.97
N ALA A 161 16.65 12.17 -2.76
CA ALA A 161 17.37 13.40 -2.47
C ALA A 161 18.64 13.54 -3.32
N ALA A 162 19.40 12.43 -3.48
CA ALA A 162 20.58 12.41 -4.34
C ALA A 162 20.23 12.69 -5.81
N ARG A 163 19.19 12.06 -6.35
CA ARG A 163 18.69 12.31 -7.71
C ARG A 163 18.23 13.76 -7.89
N ALA A 164 17.50 14.32 -6.92
CA ALA A 164 17.06 15.71 -6.98
C ALA A 164 18.24 16.70 -6.97
N LYS A 165 19.27 16.43 -6.16
CA LYS A 165 20.51 17.21 -6.15
C LYS A 165 21.24 17.13 -7.48
N ALA A 166 21.37 15.92 -8.03
CA ALA A 166 22.06 15.70 -9.29
C ALA A 166 21.32 16.34 -10.47
N ARG A 167 19.99 16.25 -10.52
CA ARG A 167 19.14 16.99 -11.46
C ARG A 167 19.36 18.50 -11.38
N THR A 168 19.37 19.08 -10.18
CA THR A 168 19.59 20.52 -9.98
C THR A 168 20.97 20.93 -10.49
N ALA A 169 22.00 20.11 -10.21
CA ALA A 169 23.36 20.37 -10.67
C ALA A 169 23.51 20.26 -12.21
N ALA A 170 22.88 19.25 -12.82
CA ALA A 170 22.83 19.08 -14.27
C ALA A 170 22.10 20.25 -14.95
N ALA A 171 20.97 20.69 -14.38
CA ALA A 171 20.23 21.86 -14.85
C ALA A 171 21.07 23.15 -14.74
N ALA A 172 21.77 23.36 -13.63
CA ALA A 172 22.67 24.50 -13.46
C ALA A 172 23.81 24.51 -14.48
N LYS A 173 24.40 23.33 -14.77
CA LYS A 173 25.44 23.20 -15.80
C LYS A 173 24.90 23.57 -17.18
N TYR A 174 23.71 23.10 -17.55
CA TYR A 174 23.05 23.46 -18.81
C TYR A 174 22.72 24.95 -18.88
N VAL A 175 22.13 25.54 -17.83
CA VAL A 175 21.86 26.98 -17.79
C VAL A 175 23.14 27.79 -17.98
N ASN A 176 24.23 27.43 -17.28
CA ASN A 176 25.49 28.13 -17.40
C ASN A 176 26.11 28.04 -18.80
N SER A 177 25.85 26.96 -19.57
CA SER A 177 26.37 26.85 -20.93
C SER A 177 25.61 27.73 -21.93
N ILE A 178 24.32 28.03 -21.68
CA ILE A 178 23.49 28.83 -22.59
C ILE A 178 23.24 30.27 -22.11
N ASP A 179 23.45 30.60 -20.83
CA ASP A 179 23.16 31.92 -20.24
C ASP A 179 23.76 33.10 -21.02
N PRO A 180 25.03 33.07 -21.49
CA PRO A 180 25.57 34.16 -22.30
C PRO A 180 24.79 34.39 -23.60
N ALA A 181 24.39 33.30 -24.27
CA ALA A 181 23.64 33.37 -25.51
C ALA A 181 22.19 33.85 -25.27
N LEU A 182 21.56 33.38 -24.18
CA LEU A 182 20.22 33.84 -23.81
C LEU A 182 20.20 35.35 -23.50
N ARG A 183 21.24 35.88 -22.84
CA ARG A 183 21.38 37.33 -22.60
C ARG A 183 21.56 38.13 -23.89
N LEU A 184 22.34 37.61 -24.83
CA LEU A 184 22.46 38.21 -26.16
C LEU A 184 21.11 38.20 -26.89
N GLY A 185 20.37 37.09 -26.81
CA GLY A 185 19.01 36.98 -27.33
C GLY A 185 18.08 38.04 -26.76
N LEU A 186 18.08 38.25 -25.44
CA LEU A 186 17.29 39.31 -24.79
C LEU A 186 17.62 40.71 -25.31
N THR A 187 18.89 41.02 -25.56
CA THR A 187 19.28 42.29 -26.19
C THR A 187 18.74 42.38 -27.61
N ASN A 188 18.91 41.32 -28.41
CA ASN A 188 18.41 41.27 -29.78
C ASN A 188 16.89 41.47 -29.86
N HIS A 189 16.12 40.90 -28.93
CA HIS A 189 14.66 41.11 -28.86
C HIS A 189 14.28 42.57 -28.58
N ARG A 190 15.02 43.26 -27.69
CA ARG A 190 14.77 44.68 -27.43
C ARG A 190 15.04 45.53 -28.66
N GLU A 191 16.10 45.23 -29.40
CA GLU A 191 16.39 45.90 -30.66
C GLU A 191 15.32 45.60 -31.73
N LEU A 192 14.80 44.37 -31.78
CA LEU A 192 13.70 44.02 -32.69
C LEU A 192 12.41 44.79 -32.39
N ALA A 193 12.06 44.91 -31.11
CA ALA A 193 10.90 45.70 -30.68
C ALA A 193 11.09 47.20 -30.98
N ARG A 194 12.31 47.72 -30.79
CA ARG A 194 12.66 49.09 -31.17
C ARG A 194 12.56 49.30 -32.68
N LEU A 195 13.12 48.39 -33.47
CA LEU A 195 13.07 48.43 -34.94
C LEU A 195 11.63 48.46 -35.43
N ARG A 196 10.75 47.61 -34.88
CA ARG A 196 9.31 47.64 -35.20
C ARG A 196 8.68 49.01 -34.96
N GLY A 197 9.04 49.69 -33.87
CA GLY A 197 8.59 51.07 -33.60
C GLY A 197 9.16 52.10 -34.60
N GLN A 198 10.43 51.96 -34.99
CA GLN A 198 11.06 52.82 -35.99
C GLN A 198 10.44 52.65 -37.38
N VAL A 199 10.12 51.41 -37.79
CA VAL A 199 9.42 51.10 -39.04
C VAL A 199 8.03 51.71 -39.04
N GLN A 200 7.26 51.57 -37.95
CA GLN A 200 5.94 52.20 -37.83
C GLN A 200 6.00 53.72 -38.02
N ASN A 201 7.04 54.36 -37.48
CA ASN A 201 7.25 55.80 -37.57
C ASN A 201 8.02 56.22 -38.84
N ARG A 202 8.26 55.30 -39.79
CA ARG A 202 9.04 55.51 -41.03
C ARG A 202 10.44 56.10 -40.80
N GLN A 203 11.05 55.82 -39.65
CA GLN A 203 12.43 56.20 -39.35
C GLN A 203 13.45 55.24 -39.95
N VAL A 204 13.02 54.00 -40.26
CA VAL A 204 13.83 52.95 -40.89
C VAL A 204 13.03 52.33 -42.03
N THR A 205 13.57 52.40 -43.25
CA THR A 205 12.97 51.93 -44.52
C THR A 205 14.06 51.44 -45.47
N GLY A 206 13.69 50.81 -46.59
CA GLY A 206 14.58 50.44 -47.68
C GLY A 206 15.77 49.55 -47.27
N GLU A 207 16.95 49.93 -47.76
CA GLU A 207 18.21 49.24 -47.48
C GLU A 207 18.52 49.18 -45.97
N MET A 208 18.29 50.28 -45.24
CA MET A 208 18.53 50.31 -43.79
C MET A 208 17.64 49.32 -43.04
N LEU A 209 16.37 49.15 -43.44
CA LEU A 209 15.50 48.13 -42.87
C LEU A 209 16.02 46.72 -43.15
N THR A 210 16.46 46.49 -44.39
CA THR A 210 17.02 45.20 -44.83
C THR A 210 18.24 44.82 -44.00
N ASP A 211 19.18 45.74 -43.80
CA ASP A 211 20.39 45.53 -43.00
C ASP A 211 20.08 45.25 -41.53
N ASN A 212 19.13 45.99 -40.94
CA ASN A 212 18.73 45.79 -39.55
C ASN A 212 18.06 44.41 -39.35
N VAL A 213 17.19 43.99 -40.27
CA VAL A 213 16.57 42.65 -40.21
C VAL A 213 17.62 41.56 -40.44
N ALA A 214 18.56 41.75 -41.37
CA ALA A 214 19.65 40.80 -41.62
C ALA A 214 20.56 40.63 -40.39
N ALA A 215 20.90 41.72 -39.70
CA ALA A 215 21.67 41.67 -38.46
C ALA A 215 20.93 40.92 -37.36
N ALA A 216 19.64 41.22 -37.17
CA ALA A 216 18.81 40.57 -36.16
C ALA A 216 18.62 39.07 -36.40
N THR A 217 18.37 38.67 -37.65
CA THR A 217 18.22 37.26 -38.04
C THR A 217 19.54 36.50 -37.92
N THR A 218 20.67 37.14 -38.21
CA THR A 218 22.00 36.56 -37.99
C THR A 218 22.24 36.27 -36.50
N ALA A 219 21.89 37.20 -35.61
CA ALA A 219 22.00 36.99 -34.16
C ALA A 219 21.10 35.84 -33.66
N LEU A 220 19.87 35.73 -34.16
CA LEU A 220 18.96 34.63 -33.83
C LEU A 220 19.47 33.28 -34.33
N LYS A 221 20.06 33.24 -35.53
CA LYS A 221 20.66 32.02 -36.08
C LYS A 221 21.84 31.54 -35.21
N LEU A 222 22.70 32.45 -34.78
CA LEU A 222 23.78 32.12 -33.85
C LEU A 222 23.24 31.56 -32.53
N LEU A 223 22.19 32.17 -31.99
CA LEU A 223 21.52 31.66 -30.79
C LEU A 223 20.95 30.25 -31.00
N SER A 224 20.29 29.99 -32.14
CA SER A 224 19.80 28.64 -32.48
C SER A 224 20.94 27.62 -32.50
N THR A 225 22.05 27.93 -33.17
CA THR A 225 23.23 27.05 -33.21
C THR A 225 23.80 26.77 -31.81
N ILE A 226 23.81 27.75 -30.91
CA ILE A 226 24.26 27.56 -29.52
C ILE A 226 23.28 26.67 -28.76
N LEU A 227 21.97 26.86 -28.94
CA LEU A 227 20.96 26.01 -28.32
C LEU A 227 21.12 24.56 -28.82
N GLU A 228 21.08 24.34 -30.13
CA GLU A 228 21.20 23.01 -30.75
C GLU A 228 22.44 22.22 -30.29
N SER A 229 23.56 22.92 -30.07
CA SER A 229 24.82 22.32 -29.60
C SER A 229 24.88 22.10 -28.09
N SER A 230 23.98 22.73 -27.32
CA SER A 230 23.98 22.72 -25.85
C SER A 230 22.88 21.86 -25.24
N LYS A 231 22.46 20.76 -25.87
CA LYS A 231 21.32 19.96 -25.40
C LYS A 231 21.41 19.58 -23.91
N PRO A 232 20.34 19.75 -23.12
CA PRO A 232 20.34 19.35 -21.73
C PRO A 232 20.50 17.83 -21.62
N SER A 233 21.20 17.36 -20.58
CA SER A 233 21.23 15.94 -20.26
C SER A 233 19.84 15.44 -19.82
N GLU A 234 19.56 14.15 -20.01
CA GLU A 234 18.32 13.53 -19.51
C GLU A 234 18.14 13.77 -18.00
N GLU A 235 19.23 13.76 -17.25
CA GLU A 235 19.25 14.01 -15.81
C GLU A 235 18.74 15.40 -15.42
N ALA A 236 18.98 16.43 -16.24
CA ALA A 236 18.45 17.77 -16.00
C ALA A 236 16.91 17.81 -16.13
N ASN A 237 16.36 16.95 -17.00
CA ASN A 237 14.94 16.91 -17.37
C ASN A 237 14.41 18.31 -17.74
N LEU A 238 15.04 18.89 -18.77
CA LEU A 238 14.77 20.21 -19.36
C LEU A 238 14.54 20.13 -20.88
N GLY A 239 14.29 18.94 -21.42
CA GLY A 239 14.14 18.74 -22.87
C GLY A 239 12.96 19.52 -23.47
N GLN A 240 11.85 19.63 -22.74
CA GLN A 240 10.68 20.39 -23.19
C GLN A 240 10.95 21.89 -23.20
N GLU A 241 11.56 22.43 -22.14
CA GLU A 241 11.95 23.83 -22.06
C GLU A 241 12.97 24.21 -23.14
N HIS A 242 13.91 23.32 -23.41
CA HIS A 242 14.89 23.48 -24.48
C HIS A 242 14.21 23.61 -25.84
N GLN A 243 13.32 22.67 -26.19
CA GLN A 243 12.58 22.71 -27.45
C GLN A 243 11.70 23.97 -27.56
N ARG A 244 11.12 24.44 -26.45
CA ARG A 244 10.38 25.71 -26.41
C ARG A 244 11.28 26.92 -26.67
N LEU A 245 12.52 26.93 -26.16
CA LEU A 245 13.48 27.99 -26.47
C LEU A 245 13.85 27.99 -27.95
N GLU A 246 14.16 26.83 -28.54
CA GLU A 246 14.46 26.71 -29.97
C GLU A 246 13.28 27.22 -30.82
N SER A 247 12.06 26.73 -30.54
CA SER A 247 10.85 27.13 -31.27
C SER A 247 10.57 28.63 -31.15
N ALA A 248 10.82 29.23 -29.98
CA ALA A 248 10.66 30.66 -29.78
C ALA A 248 11.69 31.46 -30.60
N VAL A 249 12.95 31.02 -30.64
CA VAL A 249 14.01 31.66 -31.44
C VAL A 249 13.66 31.65 -32.93
N ASP A 250 13.16 30.53 -33.44
CA ASP A 250 12.68 30.42 -34.82
C ASP A 250 11.52 31.37 -35.10
N ALA A 251 10.54 31.42 -34.19
CA ALA A 251 9.38 32.30 -34.32
C ALA A 251 9.78 33.80 -34.28
N PHE A 252 10.80 34.17 -33.51
CA PHE A 252 11.36 35.52 -33.56
C PHE A 252 12.03 35.84 -34.89
N GLY A 253 12.68 34.85 -35.52
CA GLY A 253 13.25 34.99 -36.86
C GLY A 253 12.15 35.24 -37.89
N GLN A 254 11.06 34.47 -37.82
CA GLN A 254 9.88 34.68 -38.67
C GLN A 254 9.27 36.06 -38.45
N ALA A 255 9.12 36.49 -37.19
CA ALA A 255 8.64 37.84 -36.88
C ALA A 255 9.56 38.90 -37.52
N ALA A 256 10.88 38.82 -37.35
CA ALA A 256 11.82 39.76 -37.96
C ALA A 256 11.63 39.87 -39.49
N MET A 257 11.45 38.74 -40.17
CA MET A 257 11.24 38.73 -41.63
C MET A 257 9.93 39.40 -42.06
N THR A 258 8.88 39.40 -41.21
CA THR A 258 7.64 40.14 -41.53
C THR A 258 7.85 41.65 -41.60
N LEU A 259 8.88 42.21 -40.94
CA LEU A 259 9.20 43.63 -41.02
C LEU A 259 9.68 44.04 -42.42
N LEU A 260 10.31 43.15 -43.19
CA LEU A 260 10.74 43.47 -44.56
C LEU A 260 9.54 43.81 -45.46
N SER A 261 8.40 43.17 -45.24
CA SER A 261 7.16 43.48 -45.96
C SER A 261 6.53 44.81 -45.54
N ALA A 262 7.03 45.43 -44.46
CA ALA A 262 6.50 46.69 -43.95
C ALA A 262 7.05 47.93 -44.69
N ASP A 263 8.00 47.75 -45.62
CA ASP A 263 8.53 48.81 -46.48
C ASP A 263 7.60 49.17 -47.66
N GLY A 264 6.51 48.42 -47.82
CA GLY A 264 5.60 48.52 -48.96
C GLY A 264 4.22 49.08 -48.63
N PRO A 265 3.27 49.02 -49.59
CA PRO A 265 1.89 49.48 -49.39
C PRO A 265 1.14 48.70 -48.29
N ASP A 266 1.62 47.49 -47.93
CA ASP A 266 1.03 46.61 -46.92
C ASP A 266 1.61 46.78 -45.51
N ALA A 267 2.23 47.93 -45.22
CA ALA A 267 2.94 48.19 -43.96
C ALA A 267 2.13 47.84 -42.71
N ASP A 268 0.88 48.28 -42.62
CA ASP A 268 0.02 48.03 -41.46
C ASP A 268 -0.30 46.55 -41.27
N ALA A 269 -0.50 45.81 -42.36
CA ALA A 269 -0.78 44.39 -42.31
C ALA A 269 0.47 43.59 -41.89
N ALA A 270 1.64 43.99 -42.39
CA ALA A 270 2.92 43.42 -42.00
C ALA A 270 3.22 43.63 -40.51
N LEU A 271 3.03 44.85 -40.00
CA LEU A 271 3.22 45.18 -38.58
C LEU A 271 2.26 44.39 -37.67
N LYS A 272 0.99 44.20 -38.08
CA LYS A 272 0.05 43.34 -37.32
C LYS A 272 0.50 41.89 -37.27
N ARG A 273 1.01 41.33 -38.38
CA ARG A 273 1.56 39.97 -38.42
C ARG A 273 2.78 39.84 -37.52
N PHE A 274 3.68 40.83 -37.55
CA PHE A 274 4.81 40.91 -36.63
C PHE A 274 4.33 40.80 -35.18
N ASP A 275 3.37 41.64 -34.79
CA ASP A 275 2.92 41.71 -33.39
C ASP A 275 2.35 40.38 -32.89
N VAL A 276 1.59 39.67 -33.73
CA VAL A 276 1.02 38.35 -33.38
C VAL A 276 2.12 37.30 -33.17
N VAL A 277 3.03 37.15 -34.15
CA VAL A 277 4.09 36.14 -34.09
C VAL A 277 5.06 36.45 -32.95
N TYR A 278 5.45 37.73 -32.82
CA TYR A 278 6.36 38.20 -31.76
C TYR A 278 5.77 38.00 -30.37
N ALA A 279 4.48 38.31 -30.16
CA ALA A 279 3.84 38.16 -28.85
C ALA A 279 3.78 36.69 -28.41
N ALA A 280 3.48 35.77 -29.32
CA ALA A 280 3.48 34.34 -29.04
C ALA A 280 4.89 33.84 -28.68
N ALA A 281 5.88 34.13 -29.53
CA ALA A 281 7.28 33.77 -29.31
C ALA A 281 7.81 34.29 -27.96
N ARG A 282 7.45 35.54 -27.61
CA ARG A 282 7.78 36.17 -26.33
C ARG A 282 7.16 35.44 -25.14
N GLY A 283 5.92 34.97 -25.26
CA GLY A 283 5.24 34.18 -24.23
C GLY A 283 6.00 32.89 -23.93
N ASP A 284 6.32 32.14 -24.99
CA ASP A 284 7.03 30.86 -24.90
C ASP A 284 8.45 31.01 -24.36
N TRP A 285 9.19 31.99 -24.88
CA TRP A 285 10.53 32.34 -24.40
C TRP A 285 10.53 32.65 -22.90
N ASN A 286 9.64 33.52 -22.44
CA ASN A 286 9.56 33.90 -21.03
C ASN A 286 9.15 32.73 -20.14
N ALA A 287 8.25 31.86 -20.60
CA ALA A 287 7.85 30.66 -19.87
C ALA A 287 9.02 29.67 -19.75
N ALA A 288 9.73 29.43 -20.86
CA ALA A 288 10.87 28.52 -20.89
C ALA A 288 12.06 29.02 -20.05
N LEU A 289 12.37 30.32 -20.10
CA LEU A 289 13.39 30.93 -19.24
C LEU A 289 13.07 30.75 -17.76
N ARG A 290 11.85 31.09 -17.33
CA ARG A 290 11.45 30.96 -15.92
C ARG A 290 11.53 29.51 -15.44
N SER A 291 11.03 28.57 -16.22
CA SER A 291 11.08 27.14 -15.87
C SER A 291 12.53 26.65 -15.75
N THR A 292 13.34 26.90 -16.78
CA THR A 292 14.75 26.44 -16.84
C THR A 292 15.56 26.96 -15.65
N TYR A 293 15.50 28.26 -15.36
CA TYR A 293 16.27 28.86 -14.28
C TYR A 293 15.74 28.49 -12.89
N ALA A 294 14.43 28.28 -12.74
CA ALA A 294 13.84 27.79 -11.49
C ALA A 294 14.33 26.37 -11.13
N VAL A 295 14.36 25.46 -12.11
CA VAL A 295 14.88 24.09 -11.91
C VAL A 295 16.38 24.14 -11.57
N ALA A 296 17.15 25.00 -12.23
CA ALA A 296 18.58 25.18 -11.98
C ALA A 296 18.90 25.89 -10.65
N LYS A 297 17.91 26.55 -10.01
CA LYS A 297 18.10 27.45 -8.86
C LYS A 297 19.14 28.55 -9.13
N VAL A 298 19.15 29.05 -10.37
CA VAL A 298 20.00 30.18 -10.80
C VAL A 298 19.11 31.42 -10.96
N ALA A 299 19.64 32.60 -10.68
CA ALA A 299 18.91 33.85 -10.86
C ALA A 299 18.57 34.06 -12.36
N ALA A 300 17.29 34.09 -12.67
CA ALA A 300 16.82 34.29 -14.04
C ALA A 300 17.16 35.71 -14.56
N PRO A 301 17.52 35.86 -15.84
CA PRO A 301 17.60 37.18 -16.43
C PRO A 301 16.21 37.83 -16.51
N PRO A 302 16.13 39.17 -16.68
CA PRO A 302 14.85 39.85 -16.85
C PRO A 302 14.07 39.30 -18.05
N VAL A 303 12.79 39.01 -17.84
CA VAL A 303 11.88 38.58 -18.91
C VAL A 303 11.59 39.71 -19.89
N LEU A 304 11.25 39.36 -21.13
CA LEU A 304 10.83 40.30 -22.15
C LEU A 304 9.48 40.93 -21.75
N ARG A 305 9.38 42.26 -21.88
CA ARG A 305 8.15 43.02 -21.64
C ARG A 305 7.36 43.22 -22.92
#